data_AF-A0A9D7QP73-F1
#
_entry.id   AF-A0A9D7QP73-F1
#
_cell.length_a   1.000
_cell.length_b   1.000
_cell.length_c   1.000
_cell.angle_alpha   90.00
_cell.angle_beta   90.00
_cell.angle_gamma   90.00
#
_symmetry.space_group_name_H-M   'P 1'
#
loop_
_entity.id
_entity.type
_entity.pdbx_description
1 polymer ?
#
loop_
_entity_poly.entity_id
_entity_poly.type
_entity_poly.pdbx_seq_one_letter_code
_entity_poly.pdbx_strand_id
1 'polypeptide(L)' 'MELALNVSFLNKRKIKEALDRIPPYSIVTIDGTRSINIDHDILEIFQEFRSKARQRHLQLELKNIPEVSVIELH' A
#
# COMPACT_ATOMS: atom_id res chain seq x y z
N MET A 1 -7.17 -28.68 0.30
CA MET A 1 -7.37 -27.52 1.19
C MET A 1 -6.72 -26.32 0.51
N GLU A 2 -7.50 -25.59 -0.28
CA GLU A 2 -7.01 -24.44 -1.05
C GLU A 2 -7.11 -23.19 -0.18
N LEU A 3 -5.98 -22.76 0.37
CA LEU A 3 -5.88 -21.54 1.17
C LEU A 3 -5.05 -20.45 0.49
N ALA A 4 -4.65 -20.62 -0.77
CA ALA A 4 -3.75 -19.68 -1.45
C ALA A 4 -4.46 -18.40 -1.96
N LEU A 5 -5.76 -18.46 -2.28
CA LEU A 5 -6.51 -17.31 -2.81
C LEU A 5 -6.93 -16.30 -1.73
N ASN A 6 -7.17 -16.76 -0.50
CA ASN A 6 -7.64 -15.87 0.56
C ASN A 6 -6.50 -15.08 1.23
N VAL A 7 -5.25 -15.51 1.06
CA VAL A 7 -4.09 -14.83 1.69
C VAL A 7 -3.87 -13.44 1.10
N SER A 8 -4.04 -13.25 -0.21
CA SER A 8 -3.93 -11.92 -0.84
C SER A 8 -5.02 -10.97 -0.37
N PHE A 9 -6.25 -11.45 -0.19
CA PHE A 9 -7.36 -10.64 0.32
C PHE A 9 -7.19 -10.29 1.81
N LEU A 10 -6.70 -11.24 2.61
CA LEU A 10 -6.32 -11.02 4.00
C LEU A 10 -5.17 -10.00 4.12
N ASN A 11 -4.20 -10.05 3.21
CA ASN A 11 -3.09 -9.09 3.17
C ASN A 11 -3.57 -7.68 2.85
N LYS A 12 -4.50 -7.50 1.89
CA LYS A 12 -5.10 -6.19 1.57
C LYS A 12 -5.75 -5.54 2.79
N ARG A 13 -6.60 -6.28 3.51
CA ARG A 13 -7.30 -5.76 4.71
C ARG A 13 -6.32 -5.39 5.82
N LYS A 14 -5.34 -6.26 6.11
CA LYS A 14 -4.33 -6.01 7.12
C LYS A 14 -3.49 -4.76 6.80
N ILE A 15 -3.13 -4.55 5.54
CA ILE A 15 -2.38 -3.36 5.11
C ILE A 15 -3.26 -2.10 5.28
N LYS A 16 -4.52 -2.12 4.81
CA LYS A 16 -5.43 -0.98 5.00
C LYS A 16 -5.62 -0.64 6.49
N GLU A 17 -5.83 -1.65 7.35
CA GLU A 17 -5.94 -1.42 8.80
C GLU A 17 -4.66 -0.86 9.41
N ALA A 18 -3.50 -1.42 9.04
CA ALA A 18 -2.21 -0.92 9.54
C ALA A 18 -1.99 0.54 9.15
N LEU A 19 -2.30 0.90 7.90
CA LEU A 19 -2.20 2.27 7.39
C LEU A 19 -3.20 3.22 8.06
N ASP A 20 -4.44 2.79 8.32
CA ASP A 20 -5.45 3.64 8.93
C ASP A 20 -5.15 3.98 10.40
N ARG A 21 -4.50 3.04 11.11
CA ARG A 21 -4.05 3.21 12.50
C ARG A 21 -2.85 4.15 12.65
N ILE A 22 -2.23 4.60 11.55
CA ILE A 22 -1.07 5.50 11.60
C ILE A 22 -1.52 6.89 12.09
N PRO A 23 -0.91 7.41 13.17
CA PRO A 23 -1.27 8.72 13.69
C PRO A 23 -0.78 9.83 12.76
N PRO A 24 -1.53 10.94 12.62
CA PRO A 24 -1.14 12.08 11.79
C PRO A 24 0.25 12.64 12.17
N TYR A 25 0.92 13.33 11.25
CA TYR A 25 2.29 13.86 11.42
C TYR A 25 3.40 12.80 11.59
N SER A 26 3.13 11.55 11.21
CA SER A 26 4.13 10.48 11.16
C SER A 26 4.80 10.33 9.79
N ILE A 27 5.98 9.73 9.80
CA ILE A 27 6.70 9.31 8.58
C ILE A 27 6.49 7.80 8.41
N VAL A 28 6.00 7.41 7.24
CA VAL A 28 5.69 6.03 6.87
C VAL A 28 6.60 5.63 5.73
N THR A 29 7.53 4.74 5.99
CA THR A 29 8.41 4.17 4.96
C THR A 29 7.95 2.76 4.64
N ILE A 30 7.58 2.51 3.38
CA ILE A 30 7.22 1.19 2.88
C ILE A 30 8.41 0.67 2.08
N ASP A 31 9.07 -0.35 2.63
CA ASP A 31 10.23 -0.98 2.03
C ASP A 31 9.83 -2.26 1.28
N GLY A 32 9.89 -2.18 -0.05
CA GLY A 32 9.61 -3.26 -0.98
C GLY A 32 10.83 -4.10 -1.35
N THR A 33 12.01 -3.88 -0.74
CA THR A 33 13.24 -4.60 -1.14
C THR A 33 13.15 -6.11 -0.93
N ARG A 34 12.30 -6.55 0.01
CA ARG A 34 12.02 -7.97 0.30
C ARG A 34 10.79 -8.52 -0.42
N SER A 35 10.06 -7.68 -1.14
CA SER A 35 8.84 -8.06 -1.86
C SER A 35 9.20 -8.41 -3.30
N ILE A 36 9.21 -9.70 -3.61
CA ILE A 36 9.60 -10.22 -4.94
C ILE A 36 8.55 -9.86 -6.01
N ASN A 37 7.27 -9.83 -5.65
CA ASN A 37 6.17 -9.36 -6.49
C ASN A 37 5.16 -8.63 -5.61
N ILE A 38 4.83 -7.39 -5.96
CA ILE A 38 3.78 -6.61 -5.30
C ILE A 38 2.57 -6.62 -6.23
N ASP A 39 1.46 -7.17 -5.74
CA ASP A 39 0.18 -7.17 -6.48
C ASP A 39 -0.29 -5.75 -6.79
N HIS A 40 -0.95 -5.58 -7.94
CA HIS A 40 -1.47 -4.30 -8.40
C HIS A 40 -2.44 -3.65 -7.40
N ASP A 41 -3.30 -4.46 -6.76
CA ASP A 41 -4.18 -3.99 -5.70
C ASP A 41 -3.44 -3.39 -4.50
N ILE A 42 -2.26 -3.90 -4.15
CA ILE A 42 -1.47 -3.35 -3.04
C ILE A 42 -0.91 -1.99 -3.42
N LEU A 43 -0.51 -1.83 -4.69
CA LEU A 43 -0.04 -0.56 -5.24
C LEU A 43 -1.17 0.47 -5.28
N GLU A 44 -2.39 0.07 -5.63
CA GLU A 44 -3.59 0.91 -5.51
C GLU A 44 -3.85 1.34 -4.07
N ILE A 45 -3.68 0.45 -3.08
CA ILE A 45 -3.83 0.82 -1.67
C ILE A 45 -2.80 1.89 -1.26
N PHE A 46 -1.56 1.79 -1.72
CA PHE A 46 -0.53 2.80 -1.44
C PHE A 46 -0.83 4.13 -2.14
N GLN A 47 -1.34 4.10 -3.37
CA GLN A 47 -1.83 5.27 -4.11
C GLN A 47 -2.97 5.97 -3.35
N GLU A 48 -4.02 5.22 -2.97
CA GLU A 48 -5.13 5.73 -2.16
C GLU A 48 -4.63 6.31 -0.84
N PHE A 49 -3.71 5.59 -0.17
CA PHE A 49 -3.14 6.03 1.10
C PHE A 49 -2.28 7.28 0.94
N ARG A 50 -1.55 7.48 -0.16
CA ARG A 50 -0.74 8.68 -0.42
C ARG A 50 -1.57 9.96 -0.33
N SER A 51 -2.79 9.93 -0.88
CA SER A 51 -3.75 11.04 -0.78
C SER A 51 -4.19 11.29 0.67
N LYS A 52 -4.53 10.23 1.41
CA LYS A 52 -4.87 10.33 2.85
C LYS A 52 -3.69 10.80 3.69
N ALA A 53 -2.49 10.33 3.36
CA ALA A 53 -1.25 10.67 4.02
C ALA A 53 -1.00 12.17 3.92
N ARG A 54 -1.11 12.73 2.71
CA ARG A 54 -0.98 14.16 2.48
C ARG A 54 -2.00 14.98 3.27
N GLN A 55 -3.25 14.53 3.37
CA GLN A 55 -4.30 15.19 4.16
C GLN A 55 -4.02 15.16 5.67
N ARG A 56 -3.41 14.09 6.18
CA ARG A 56 -3.06 13.90 7.59
C ARG A 56 -1.65 14.41 7.94
N HIS A 57 -1.01 15.18 7.05
CA HIS A 57 0.39 15.63 7.19
C HIS A 57 1.39 14.48 7.42
N LEU A 58 1.10 13.31 6.85
CA LEU A 58 1.97 12.14 6.86
C LEU A 58 2.93 12.20 5.66
N GLN A 59 4.17 11.80 5.89
CA GLN A 59 5.15 11.62 4.82
C GLN A 59 5.20 10.14 4.45
N LEU A 60 4.82 9.80 3.21
CA LEU A 60 4.89 8.44 2.68
C LEU A 60 6.14 8.31 1.79
N GLU A 61 7.02 7.37 2.14
CA GLU A 61 8.20 7.02 1.36
C GLU A 61 8.09 5.58 0.86
N LEU A 62 8.21 5.39 -0.45
CA LEU A 62 8.19 4.07 -1.08
C LEU A 62 9.61 3.72 -1.53
N LYS A 63 10.20 2.66 -0.97
CA LYS A 63 11.55 2.19 -1.32
C LYS A 63 11.46 0.89 -2.10
N ASN A 64 12.04 0.86 -3.29
CA ASN A 64 12.07 -0.34 -4.15
C ASN A 64 10.65 -0.89 -4.45
N ILE A 65 9.69 0.01 -4.59
CA ILE A 65 8.32 -0.28 -4.99
C ILE A 65 8.11 0.43 -6.33
N PRO A 66 7.69 -0.27 -7.39
CA PRO A 66 7.43 0.37 -8.67
C PRO A 66 6.29 1.39 -8.51
N GLU A 67 6.50 2.62 -8.97
CA GLU A 67 5.39 3.56 -9.14
C GLU A 67 4.51 3.03 -10.27
N VAL A 68 3.29 2.64 -9.91
CA VAL A 68 2.28 2.29 -10.89
C VAL A 68 1.68 3.59 -11.39
N SER A 69 2.04 4.01 -12.59
CA SER A 69 1.20 4.93 -13.35
C SER A 69 -0.09 4.18 -13.62
N VAL A 70 -1.17 4.51 -12.92
CA VAL A 70 -2.50 4.05 -13.28
C VAL A 70 -2.77 4.64 -14.66
N ILE A 71 -2.44 3.88 -15.70
CA ILE A 71 -2.97 4.12 -17.03
C ILE A 71 -4.45 3.84 -16.89
N GLU A 72 -5.21 4.87 -16.56
CA GLU A 72 -6.66 4.88 -16.74
C GLU A 72 -6.90 4.61 -18.22
N LEU A 73 -7.13 3.34 -18.55
CA LEU A 73 -7.61 2.95 -19.87
C LEU A 73 -9.05 3.45 -19.96
N HIS A 74 -9.20 4.72 -20.37
CA HIS A 74 -10.46 5.29 -20.83
C HIS A 74 -10.78 4.77 -22.23
#